data_AF-A0A658BLC7-F1
#
_entry.id   AF-A0A658BLC7-F1
#
_cell.length_a   1.000
_cell.length_b   1.000
_cell.length_c   1.000
_cell.angle_alpha   90.00
_cell.angle_beta   90.00
_cell.angle_gamma   90.00
#
_symmetry.space_group_name_H-M   'P 1'
#
loop_
_entity.id
_entity.type
_entity.pdbx_description
1 polymer ?
#
loop_
_entity_poly.entity_id
_entity_poly.type
_entity_poly.pdbx_seq_one_letter_code
_entity_poly.pdbx_strand_id
1 'polypeptide(L)'
;MKVLFWTLAILLLAVALTMAARHNAGYVLLIYPPYRIELTLNFLLVLLASSFFIAYGLLHMGRRVLRLPANVRAFRQQRQQDKARSAMIEGMRNFAAGDYAAAEKRAASALEMGETPEVNALIAARAAHELKAFDRRDAYLAQIGKKPSDYPEAGMAE
;
A
#
# COMPACT_ATOMS: atom_id res chain seq x y z
N MET A 1 18.26 -4.14 -7.98
CA MET A 1 18.46 -5.13 -9.07
C MET A 1 17.72 -4.80 -10.36
N LYS A 2 16.38 -4.61 -10.37
CA LYS A 2 15.60 -4.46 -11.62
C LYS A 2 15.92 -3.20 -12.46
N VAL A 3 16.27 -2.09 -11.82
CA VAL A 3 16.64 -0.84 -12.53
C VAL A 3 17.99 -0.98 -13.23
N LEU A 4 18.95 -1.66 -12.60
CA LEU A 4 20.29 -1.91 -13.15
C LEU A 4 20.22 -2.80 -14.41
N PHE A 5 19.36 -3.83 -14.38
CA PHE A 5 19.13 -4.69 -15.55
C PHE A 5 18.47 -3.93 -16.71
N TRP A 6 17.61 -2.95 -16.39
CA TRP A 6 16.92 -2.12 -17.38
C TRP A 6 17.85 -1.10 -18.03
N THR A 7 18.71 -0.45 -17.23
CA THR A 7 19.76 0.43 -17.77
C THR A 7 20.73 -0.34 -18.65
N LEU A 8 21.07 -1.57 -18.28
CA LEU A 8 21.92 -2.43 -19.10
C LEU A 8 21.25 -2.80 -20.43
N ALA A 9 19.95 -3.12 -20.41
CA ALA A 9 19.20 -3.46 -21.62
C ALA A 9 19.10 -2.26 -22.59
N ILE A 10 18.86 -1.04 -22.09
CA ILE A 10 18.86 0.17 -22.93
C ILE A 10 20.25 0.41 -23.53
N LEU A 11 21.30 0.24 -22.73
CA LEU A 11 22.67 0.52 -23.16
C LEU A 11 23.11 -0.49 -24.21
N LEU A 12 22.77 -1.78 -24.05
CA LEU A 12 22.94 -2.81 -25.07
C LEU A 12 22.17 -2.50 -26.35
N LEU A 13 20.94 -2.01 -26.23
CA LEU A 13 20.16 -1.60 -27.40
C LEU A 13 20.80 -0.43 -28.14
N ALA A 14 21.26 0.59 -27.40
CA ALA A 14 21.95 1.75 -27.98
C ALA A 14 23.23 1.34 -28.71
N VAL A 15 23.99 0.39 -28.14
CA VAL A 15 25.19 -0.18 -28.80
C VAL A 15 24.80 -0.97 -30.05
N ALA A 16 23.77 -1.81 -30.00
CA ALA A 16 23.28 -2.56 -31.16
C ALA A 16 22.80 -1.63 -32.29
N LEU A 17 22.09 -0.56 -31.95
CA LEU A 17 21.65 0.49 -32.88
C LEU A 17 22.83 1.22 -33.53
N THR A 18 23.83 1.59 -32.73
CA THR A 18 25.04 2.25 -33.21
C THR A 18 25.87 1.34 -34.11
N MET A 19 25.92 0.05 -33.79
CA MET A 19 26.64 -0.96 -34.56
C MET A 19 25.93 -1.27 -35.89
N ALA A 20 24.59 -1.32 -35.88
CA ALA A 20 23.78 -1.43 -37.09
C ALA A 20 23.91 -0.19 -38.00
N ALA A 21 24.06 1.00 -37.42
CA ALA A 21 24.29 2.24 -38.17
C ALA A 21 25.65 2.27 -38.92
N ARG A 22 26.61 1.44 -38.53
CA ARG A 22 27.97 1.42 -39.09
C ARG A 22 28.13 0.54 -40.35
N HIS A 23 27.14 -0.27 -40.72
CA HIS A 23 27.17 -1.10 -41.93
C HIS A 23 26.15 -0.61 -42.97
N ASN A 24 26.63 -0.38 -44.19
CA ASN A 24 26.04 0.47 -45.23
C ASN A 24 24.72 -0.04 -45.89
N ALA A 25 23.96 0.92 -46.44
CA ALA A 25 23.19 0.88 -47.70
C ALA A 25 21.93 -0.01 -47.84
N GLY A 26 20.94 0.15 -46.96
CA GLY A 26 19.54 -0.22 -47.28
C GLY A 26 18.63 1.00 -47.21
N TYR A 27 17.86 1.31 -48.26
CA TYR A 27 16.82 2.35 -48.25
C TYR A 27 15.44 1.68 -48.39
N VAL A 28 14.50 2.08 -47.54
CA VAL A 28 13.09 1.68 -47.59
C VAL A 28 12.30 2.85 -48.16
N LEU A 29 11.81 2.68 -49.38
CA LEU A 29 11.04 3.69 -50.08
C LEU A 29 9.55 3.46 -49.79
N LEU A 30 8.93 4.37 -49.03
CA LEU A 30 7.50 4.31 -48.74
C LEU A 30 6.77 5.28 -49.67
N ILE A 31 6.12 4.74 -50.70
CA ILE A 31 5.39 5.51 -51.70
C ILE A 31 3.89 5.48 -51.35
N TYR A 32 3.32 6.62 -50.97
CA TYR A 32 1.88 6.81 -50.79
C TYR A 32 1.47 8.12 -51.47
N PRO A 33 0.90 8.12 -52.68
CA PRO A 33 0.67 9.35 -53.45
C PRO A 33 -0.18 10.37 -52.67
N PRO A 34 0.22 11.66 -52.55
CA PRO A 34 1.35 12.36 -53.18
C PRO A 34 2.67 12.39 -52.38
N TYR A 35 2.77 11.67 -51.26
CA TYR A 35 3.92 11.68 -50.36
C TYR A 35 4.91 10.55 -50.70
N ARG A 36 6.18 10.92 -50.94
CA ARG A 36 7.29 9.97 -51.03
C ARG A 36 8.18 10.19 -49.82
N ILE A 37 8.24 9.21 -48.93
CA ILE A 37 9.08 9.25 -47.75
C ILE A 37 10.19 8.22 -47.95
N GLU A 38 11.42 8.71 -48.14
CA GLU A 38 12.61 7.88 -48.25
C GLU A 38 13.21 7.70 -46.85
N LEU A 39 13.07 6.51 -46.28
CA LEU A 39 13.64 6.20 -44.97
C LEU A 39 14.81 5.25 -45.18
N THR A 40 15.96 5.54 -44.60
CA THR A 40 17.03 4.54 -44.53
C THR A 40 16.55 3.35 -43.70
N LEU A 41 16.91 2.13 -44.09
CA LEU A 41 16.61 0.89 -43.36
C LEU A 41 17.07 0.98 -41.91
N ASN A 42 18.22 1.64 -41.70
CA ASN A 42 18.76 1.93 -40.37
C ASN A 42 17.81 2.82 -39.57
N PHE A 43 17.20 3.84 -40.18
CA PHE A 43 16.24 4.70 -39.51
C PHE A 43 14.95 3.95 -39.17
N LEU A 44 14.45 3.09 -40.07
CA LEU A 44 13.28 2.24 -39.80
C LEU A 44 13.55 1.30 -38.61
N LEU A 45 14.72 0.66 -38.57
CA LEU A 45 15.11 -0.25 -37.49
C LEU A 45 15.26 0.49 -36.16
N VAL A 46 15.86 1.68 -36.18
CA VAL A 46 15.96 2.55 -34.99
C VAL A 46 14.58 2.94 -34.50
N LEU A 47 13.70 3.40 -35.39
CA LEU A 47 12.35 3.80 -35.04
C LEU A 47 11.54 2.65 -34.44
N LEU A 48 11.63 1.46 -35.03
CA LEU A 48 10.93 0.27 -34.57
C LEU A 48 11.43 -0.17 -33.19
N ALA A 49 12.75 -0.19 -33.00
CA ALA A 49 13.36 -0.49 -31.71
C ALA A 49 12.95 0.56 -30.67
N SER A 50 13.18 1.85 -30.92
CA SER A 50 12.79 2.92 -30.00
C SER A 50 11.31 2.88 -29.64
N SER A 51 10.42 2.67 -30.62
CA SER A 51 8.98 2.53 -30.39
C SER A 51 8.66 1.34 -29.47
N PHE A 52 9.27 0.17 -29.69
CA PHE A 52 9.08 -0.99 -28.83
C PHE A 52 9.52 -0.72 -27.39
N PHE A 53 10.66 -0.05 -27.20
CA PHE A 53 11.15 0.31 -25.86
C PHE A 53 10.28 1.35 -25.18
N ILE A 54 9.81 2.36 -25.92
CA ILE A 54 8.89 3.38 -25.41
C ILE A 54 7.56 2.72 -25.00
N ALA A 55 6.96 1.89 -25.86
CA ALA A 55 5.72 1.18 -25.58
C ALA A 55 5.87 0.24 -24.36
N TYR A 56 6.97 -0.52 -24.29
CA TYR A 56 7.28 -1.39 -23.16
C TYR A 56 7.50 -0.60 -21.87
N GLY A 57 8.21 0.53 -21.95
CA GLY A 57 8.40 1.47 -20.85
C GLY A 57 7.07 2.02 -20.34
N LEU A 58 6.20 2.49 -21.23
CA LEU A 58 4.86 3.00 -20.91
C LEU A 58 3.98 1.93 -20.27
N LEU A 59 3.96 0.70 -20.80
CA LEU A 59 3.24 -0.44 -20.21
C LEU A 59 3.77 -0.79 -18.81
N HIS A 60 5.10 -0.76 -18.62
CA HIS A 60 5.71 -1.04 -17.32
C HIS A 60 5.46 0.08 -16.30
N MET A 61 5.53 1.34 -16.74
CA MET A 61 5.27 2.51 -15.91
C MET A 61 3.78 2.59 -15.55
N GLY A 62 2.89 2.28 -16.49
CA GLY A 62 1.46 2.11 -16.26
C GLY A 62 1.17 1.08 -15.17
N ARG A 63 1.84 -0.07 -15.17
CA ARG A 63 1.72 -1.09 -14.10
C ARG A 63 2.20 -0.62 -12.72
N ARG A 64 3.11 0.36 -12.64
CA ARG A 64 3.51 0.96 -11.35
C ARG A 64 2.53 2.03 -10.87
N VAL A 65 1.97 2.82 -11.78
CA VAL A 65 0.93 3.83 -11.46
C VAL A 65 -0.38 3.14 -11.05
N LEU A 66 -0.74 2.04 -11.70
CA LEU A 66 -1.91 1.21 -11.35
C LEU A 66 -1.73 0.34 -10.09
N ARG A 67 -0.53 0.30 -9.48
CA ARG A 67 -0.29 -0.41 -8.20
C ARG A 67 -0.31 0.51 -6.97
N LEU A 68 -0.44 1.81 -7.16
CA LEU A 68 -0.67 2.75 -6.05
C LEU A 68 -2.05 2.66 -5.38
N PRO A 69 -3.18 2.32 -6.04
CA PRO A 69 -4.47 2.25 -5.35
C PRO A 69 -4.73 0.89 -4.66
N ALA A 70 -3.99 -0.17 -5.00
CA ALA A 70 -4.20 -1.50 -4.42
C ALA A 70 -3.53 -1.69 -3.04
N ASN A 71 -2.40 -1.01 -2.80
CA ASN A 71 -1.72 -1.09 -1.51
C ASN A 71 -2.39 -0.24 -0.43
N VAL A 72 -3.24 0.74 -0.76
CA VAL A 72 -3.91 1.58 0.25
C VAL A 72 -4.98 0.80 1.02
N ARG A 73 -5.55 -0.27 0.45
CA ARG A 73 -6.54 -1.10 1.15
C ARG A 73 -5.91 -2.12 2.10
N ALA A 74 -4.80 -2.76 1.71
CA ALA A 74 -4.07 -3.69 2.59
C ALA A 74 -3.28 -2.95 3.69
N PHE A 75 -2.67 -1.80 3.39
CA PHE A 75 -1.99 -0.98 4.39
C PHE A 75 -2.96 -0.25 5.33
N ARG A 76 -4.23 -0.03 4.93
CA ARG A 76 -5.25 0.51 5.84
C ARG A 76 -5.59 -0.48 6.95
N GLN A 77 -5.70 -1.77 6.66
CA GLN A 77 -5.96 -2.77 7.71
C GLN A 77 -4.79 -2.89 8.69
N GLN A 78 -3.55 -2.97 8.19
CA GLN A 78 -2.38 -3.11 9.05
C GLN A 78 -2.10 -1.84 9.87
N ARG A 79 -2.22 -0.65 9.26
CA ARG A 79 -2.04 0.62 9.97
C ARG A 79 -3.17 0.94 10.94
N GLN A 80 -4.37 0.39 10.72
CA GLN A 80 -5.49 0.51 11.66
C GLN A 80 -5.26 -0.36 12.90
N GLN A 81 -4.72 -1.57 12.75
CA GLN A 81 -4.31 -2.42 13.87
C GLN A 81 -3.18 -1.76 14.69
N ASP A 82 -2.13 -1.26 14.04
CA ASP A 82 -1.03 -0.56 14.73
C ASP A 82 -1.53 0.69 15.48
N LYS A 83 -2.46 1.44 14.88
CA LYS A 83 -3.07 2.61 15.52
C LYS A 83 -3.96 2.23 16.69
N ALA A 84 -4.72 1.14 16.58
CA ALA A 84 -5.58 0.64 17.66
C ALA A 84 -4.74 0.13 18.84
N ARG A 85 -3.67 -0.61 18.57
CA ARG A 85 -2.69 -1.05 19.56
C ARG A 85 -1.99 0.13 20.24
N SER A 86 -1.57 1.13 19.47
CA SER A 86 -0.99 2.36 20.04
C SER A 86 -1.98 3.09 20.94
N ALA A 87 -3.26 3.19 20.56
CA ALA A 87 -4.29 3.83 21.36
C ALA A 87 -4.56 3.07 22.67
N MET A 88 -4.57 1.73 22.62
CA MET A 88 -4.68 0.87 23.81
C MET A 88 -3.52 1.10 24.78
N ILE A 89 -2.28 1.05 24.29
CA ILE A 89 -1.08 1.26 25.12
C ILE A 89 -1.09 2.67 25.75
N GLU A 90 -1.49 3.68 24.98
CA GLU A 90 -1.59 5.05 25.48
C GLU A 90 -2.70 5.19 26.53
N GLY A 91 -3.83 4.50 26.35
CA GLY A 91 -4.90 4.42 27.36
C GLY A 91 -4.42 3.78 28.66
N MET A 92 -3.72 2.65 28.59
CA MET A 92 -3.10 1.98 29.75
C MET A 92 -2.09 2.89 30.46
N ARG A 93 -1.25 3.59 29.70
CA ARG A 93 -0.27 4.53 30.24
C ARG A 93 -0.94 5.68 30.98
N ASN A 94 -1.97 6.30 30.39
CA ASN A 94 -2.71 7.40 31.03
C ASN A 94 -3.46 6.92 32.28
N PHE A 95 -4.02 5.70 32.24
CA PHE A 95 -4.67 5.10 33.40
C PHE A 95 -3.69 4.93 34.57
N ALA A 96 -2.49 4.41 34.27
CA ALA A 96 -1.42 4.26 35.26
C ALA A 96 -0.88 5.61 35.76
N ALA A 97 -0.92 6.65 34.93
CA ALA A 97 -0.53 8.01 35.30
C ALA A 97 -1.62 8.76 36.11
N GLY A 98 -2.82 8.20 36.25
CA GLY A 98 -3.96 8.83 36.93
C GLY A 98 -4.76 9.82 36.08
N ASP A 99 -4.42 9.99 34.80
CA ASP A 99 -5.22 10.77 33.85
C ASP A 99 -6.37 9.90 33.31
N TYR A 100 -7.41 9.75 34.13
CA TYR A 100 -8.55 8.92 33.82
C TYR A 100 -9.38 9.45 32.64
N ALA A 101 -9.39 10.76 32.39
CA ALA A 101 -10.10 11.36 31.27
C ALA A 101 -9.44 11.01 29.92
N ALA A 102 -8.10 11.14 29.83
CA ALA A 102 -7.37 10.71 28.66
C ALA A 102 -7.39 9.18 28.51
N ALA A 103 -7.30 8.43 29.61
CA ALA A 103 -7.36 6.97 29.61
C ALA A 103 -8.67 6.45 29.01
N GLU A 104 -9.81 6.96 29.47
CA GLU A 104 -11.13 6.56 28.97
C GLU A 104 -11.25 6.85 27.48
N LYS A 105 -10.86 8.04 27.03
CA LYS A 105 -10.94 8.44 25.62
C LYS A 105 -10.09 7.54 24.71
N ARG A 106 -8.87 7.21 25.13
CA ARG A 106 -7.94 6.39 24.34
C ARG A 106 -8.34 4.92 24.33
N ALA A 107 -8.79 4.39 25.48
CA ALA A 107 -9.32 3.03 25.58
C ALA A 107 -10.62 2.86 24.78
N ALA A 108 -11.56 3.81 24.85
CA ALA A 108 -12.77 3.80 24.03
C ALA A 108 -12.45 3.86 22.52
N SER A 109 -11.47 4.67 22.12
CA SER A 109 -11.02 4.71 20.72
C SER A 109 -10.41 3.37 20.26
N ALA A 110 -9.69 2.66 21.12
CA ALA A 110 -9.14 1.34 20.79
C ALA A 110 -10.24 0.26 20.75
N LEU A 111 -11.24 0.37 21.63
CA LEU A 111 -12.44 -0.46 21.66
C LEU A 111 -13.25 -0.36 20.36
N GLU A 112 -13.49 0.86 19.86
CA GLU A 112 -14.17 1.10 18.58
C GLU A 112 -13.41 0.50 17.38
N MET A 113 -12.07 0.41 17.48
CA MET A 113 -11.23 -0.20 16.44
C MET A 113 -11.14 -1.72 16.54
N GLY A 114 -11.72 -2.34 17.57
CA GLY A 114 -11.76 -3.80 17.76
C GLY A 114 -10.46 -4.42 18.27
N GLU A 115 -9.49 -3.61 18.74
CA GLU A 115 -8.28 -4.16 19.38
C GLU A 115 -8.66 -4.59 20.80
N THR A 116 -8.63 -5.90 21.07
CA THR A 116 -8.90 -6.49 22.39
C THR A 116 -10.08 -5.83 23.13
N PRO A 117 -11.32 -5.97 22.62
CA PRO A 117 -12.48 -5.22 23.10
C PRO A 117 -12.71 -5.34 24.60
N GLU A 118 -12.53 -6.54 25.18
CA GLU A 118 -12.72 -6.77 26.60
C GLU A 118 -11.79 -5.95 27.49
N VAL A 119 -10.49 -5.93 27.14
CA VAL A 119 -9.46 -5.23 27.92
C VAL A 119 -9.68 -3.71 27.83
N ASN A 120 -9.95 -3.21 26.63
CA ASN A 120 -10.18 -1.79 26.42
C ASN A 120 -11.51 -1.32 27.04
N ALA A 121 -12.57 -2.13 26.99
CA ALA A 121 -13.82 -1.85 27.68
C ALA A 121 -13.65 -1.86 29.21
N LEU A 122 -12.85 -2.78 29.77
CA LEU A 122 -12.57 -2.81 31.21
C LEU A 122 -11.78 -1.58 31.66
N ILE A 123 -10.76 -1.17 30.90
CA ILE A 123 -9.98 0.04 31.19
C ILE A 123 -10.86 1.28 31.10
N ALA A 124 -11.71 1.38 30.06
CA ALA A 124 -12.65 2.49 29.91
C ALA A 124 -13.68 2.52 31.06
N ALA A 125 -14.21 1.36 31.46
CA ALA A 125 -15.13 1.24 32.59
C ALA A 125 -14.47 1.68 33.90
N ARG A 126 -13.22 1.24 34.14
CA ARG A 126 -12.48 1.59 35.36
C ARG A 126 -12.12 3.08 35.39
N ALA A 127 -11.67 3.63 34.28
CA ALA A 127 -11.41 5.06 34.15
C ALA A 127 -12.70 5.90 34.38
N ALA A 128 -13.82 5.49 33.79
CA ALA A 128 -15.12 6.13 34.00
C ALA A 128 -15.59 6.04 35.46
N HIS A 129 -15.27 4.95 36.16
CA HIS A 129 -15.56 4.78 37.59
C HIS A 129 -14.79 5.79 38.45
N GLU A 130 -13.49 5.97 38.21
CA GLU A 130 -12.66 6.97 38.91
C GLU A 130 -13.15 8.40 38.64
N LEU A 131 -13.69 8.65 37.45
CA LEU A 131 -14.34 9.92 37.08
C LEU A 131 -15.76 10.08 37.65
N LYS A 132 -16.26 9.11 38.44
CA LYS A 132 -17.63 9.08 38.99
C LYS A 132 -18.73 9.10 37.91
N ALA A 133 -18.40 8.70 36.69
CA ALA A 133 -19.33 8.63 35.56
C ALA A 133 -19.92 7.21 35.46
N PHE A 134 -20.81 6.88 36.41
CA PHE A 134 -21.35 5.53 36.56
C PHE A 134 -22.18 5.07 35.34
N ASP A 135 -22.91 5.97 34.69
CA ASP A 135 -23.67 5.64 33.47
C ASP A 135 -22.74 5.14 32.34
N ARG A 136 -21.59 5.78 32.16
CA ARG A 136 -20.58 5.39 31.15
C ARG A 136 -19.90 4.09 31.53
N ARG A 137 -19.56 3.90 32.81
CA ARG A 137 -19.02 2.63 33.32
C ARG A 137 -19.96 1.47 32.97
N ASP A 138 -21.24 1.60 33.27
CA ASP A 138 -22.21 0.53 33.06
C ASP A 138 -22.42 0.26 31.57
N ALA A 139 -22.36 1.30 30.72
CA ALA A 139 -22.35 1.15 29.26
C ALA A 139 -21.13 0.38 28.72
N TYR A 140 -19.94 0.57 29.29
CA TYR A 140 -18.76 -0.20 28.90
C TYR A 140 -18.81 -1.64 29.45
N LEU A 141 -19.27 -1.85 30.67
CA LEU A 141 -19.42 -3.18 31.26
C LEU A 141 -20.47 -4.03 30.51
N ALA A 142 -21.55 -3.40 30.02
CA ALA A 142 -22.53 -4.06 29.18
C ALA A 142 -21.94 -4.58 27.85
N GLN A 143 -20.87 -3.96 27.34
CA GLN A 143 -20.17 -4.43 26.14
C GLN A 143 -19.32 -5.67 26.41
N ILE A 144 -18.80 -5.85 27.64
CA ILE A 144 -18.04 -7.04 28.08
C ILE A 144 -18.97 -8.25 28.25
N GLY A 145 -20.22 -8.02 28.67
CA GLY A 145 -21.23 -9.08 28.88
C GLY A 145 -21.75 -9.74 27.60
N LYS A 146 -21.43 -9.21 26.41
CA LYS A 146 -21.67 -9.89 25.13
C LYS A 146 -20.55 -10.91 24.91
N LYS A 147 -20.80 -12.14 25.37
CA LYS A 147 -19.90 -13.31 25.38
C LYS A 147 -18.98 -13.43 24.14
N PRO A 148 -17.67 -13.62 24.36
CA PRO A 148 -16.72 -14.18 23.39
C PRO A 148 -16.84 -15.70 23.19
N SER A 149 -17.66 -16.40 24.00
CA SER A 149 -17.82 -17.85 23.94
C SER A 149 -18.64 -18.36 22.74
N ASP A 150 -18.89 -17.52 21.75
CA ASP A 150 -19.56 -17.85 20.46
C ASP A 150 -18.60 -17.76 19.27
N TYR A 151 -17.31 -17.47 19.49
CA TYR A 151 -16.31 -17.66 18.45
C TYR A 151 -15.94 -19.15 18.43
N PRO A 152 -16.22 -19.90 17.34
CA PRO A 152 -15.68 -21.24 17.22
C PRO A 152 -14.17 -21.13 17.33
N GLU A 153 -13.56 -22.04 18.10
CA GLU A 153 -12.12 -22.19 18.30
C GLU A 153 -11.39 -22.36 16.96
N ALA A 154 -11.25 -21.27 16.20
CA ALA A 154 -10.55 -21.27 14.94
C ALA A 154 -9.08 -21.03 15.24
N GLY A 155 -8.41 -22.12 15.61
CA GLY A 155 -6.97 -22.26 15.42
C GLY A 155 -6.10 -21.88 16.60
N MET A 156 -6.29 -22.55 17.75
CA MET A 156 -5.12 -23.13 18.40
C MET A 156 -4.68 -24.33 17.56
N ALA A 157 -3.89 -24.06 16.53
CA ALA A 157 -3.09 -25.06 15.85
C ALA A 157 -1.67 -24.50 15.81
N GLU A 158 -0.83 -25.13 16.63
CA GLU A 158 0.62 -25.38 16.49
C GLU A 158 1.46 -24.41 15.64
#